data_AF-A0ABD3QS44-F1
#
_entry.id   AF-A0ABD3QS44-F1
#
_cell.length_a   1.000
_cell.length_b   1.000
_cell.length_c   1.000
_cell.angle_alpha   90.00
_cell.angle_beta   90.00
_cell.angle_gamma   90.00
#
_symmetry.space_group_name_H-M   'P 1'
#
loop_
_entity.id
_entity.type
_entity.pdbx_description
1 polymer ?
#
loop_
_entity_poly.entity_id
_entity_poly.type
_entity_poly.pdbx_seq_one_letter_code
_entity_poly.pdbx_strand_id
1 'polypeptide(L)'
;MDETVDCDNADVGAVNEMPSADADDVDDIQKEKKSQPNFAIPPNGATGNPSPQNRNINSHFNPRVGIVQTLSLVFNTALLVYAHLSLSAVIFSSRDPSITSSANVVSDNTFHSNLTSSTEGKCTEEDIEVWSMRGGEVNRPIDSNFCSRTYNNGACLIDAGCIATCFEQTYGYSSACSSCFADIPTCSISSGCTFICAEDSLGSECQQCNIPCIAEFNICSGLPEVENSTLSQGRNETDAKLSLESASNLEQCNTYDLGAINTWYIAYNLSFVKSIHDAWTGGAKLLAVIVVVFSGIWPYTKSIVLVIVWYLPMSSNKQASILLWLARLSSYTLVDVFAVIVVLVGVQLQLNVGGTQAVIRAEPRFGIIAFLIATVWQLVQVEVVKGMFEKKMLDGIDTQAKEKLLFKQVGVPIIILAASCALFVAGTVMEVVYFKSIDTSGVCIVSYNIVSLGNALVNEHSMTSNEAPGQTWILYLAYILLNVAFPVITHLLQVIMMFGHHRGEKIKQVFQWTAAIWYFACVEVSLLGIFAVCFKYDNLIMKIAGDSNSGFLDIESGLGPGFYILIAYSVAAGFLLYSLRHIPEKKVSLNACCEEENESSQIIPA
;
A
#
# COMPACT_ATOMS: atom_id res chain seq x y z
N MET A 1 65.43 -12.35 38.55
CA MET A 1 64.72 -11.91 37.34
C MET A 1 63.39 -11.37 37.83
N ASP A 2 63.33 -10.37 38.71
CA ASP A 2 63.86 -8.99 38.64
C ASP A 2 63.42 -8.25 37.39
N GLU A 3 62.25 -7.59 37.51
CA GLU A 3 61.96 -6.32 36.88
C GLU A 3 60.98 -5.54 37.77
N THR A 4 61.55 -4.62 38.55
CA THR A 4 60.88 -3.57 39.32
C THR A 4 60.69 -2.36 38.42
N VAL A 5 59.46 -1.83 38.32
CA VAL A 5 59.17 -0.57 37.64
C VAL A 5 58.87 0.50 38.70
N ASP A 6 59.80 1.45 38.81
CA ASP A 6 59.69 2.70 39.55
C ASP A 6 58.69 3.66 38.91
N CYS A 7 57.96 4.40 39.75
CA CYS A 7 57.27 5.64 39.37
C CYS A 7 57.47 6.65 40.51
N ASP A 8 58.54 7.43 40.41
CA ASP A 8 58.80 8.59 41.26
C ASP A 8 58.69 9.89 40.44
N ASN A 9 57.91 10.82 41.00
CA ASN A 9 58.05 12.27 41.02
C ASN A 9 58.39 13.07 39.75
N ALA A 10 57.46 13.95 39.37
CA ALA A 10 57.79 15.27 38.84
C ALA A 10 56.80 16.31 39.41
N ASP A 11 57.33 17.12 40.31
CA ASP A 11 56.75 18.37 40.83
C ASP A 11 57.72 19.51 40.44
N VAL A 12 57.29 20.78 40.59
CA VAL A 12 57.93 22.08 40.22
C VAL A 12 57.44 22.64 38.87
N GLY A 13 56.92 23.86 38.72
CA GLY A 13 56.74 25.03 39.60
C GLY A 13 56.61 26.32 38.76
N ALA A 14 56.27 27.43 39.43
CA ALA A 14 56.20 28.86 38.99
C ALA A 14 54.86 29.34 38.36
N VAL A 15 54.25 30.51 38.60
CA VAL A 15 54.33 31.74 39.47
C VAL A 15 53.94 32.94 38.58
N ASN A 16 53.11 33.87 39.12
CA ASN A 16 52.66 35.19 38.60
C ASN A 16 51.64 35.18 37.42
N GLU A 17 50.66 36.08 37.23
CA GLU A 17 50.48 37.49 37.64
C GLU A 17 49.03 37.85 38.03
N MET A 18 48.93 38.93 38.80
CA MET A 18 47.76 39.77 39.14
C MET A 18 47.48 40.75 37.98
N PRO A 19 46.25 41.27 37.81
CA PRO A 19 46.07 42.68 38.15
C PRO A 19 44.74 43.04 38.82
N SER A 20 44.81 44.21 39.45
CA SER A 20 43.86 44.96 40.24
C SER A 20 42.71 45.64 39.48
N ALA A 21 41.66 45.94 40.27
CA ALA A 21 40.75 47.08 40.22
C ALA A 21 39.74 47.16 39.05
N ASP A 22 38.44 47.12 39.39
CA ASP A 22 37.68 48.37 39.53
C ASP A 22 36.39 48.15 40.35
N ALA A 23 36.02 49.22 41.05
CA ALA A 23 34.84 49.38 41.88
C ALA A 23 33.62 49.75 41.03
N ASP A 24 32.42 49.38 41.48
CA ASP A 24 31.28 50.30 41.67
C ASP A 24 30.04 49.51 42.11
N ASP A 25 29.76 49.63 43.41
CA ASP A 25 28.54 50.16 44.04
C ASP A 25 27.12 49.80 43.52
N VAL A 26 26.18 49.84 44.49
CA VAL A 26 24.73 50.07 44.38
C VAL A 26 23.75 48.88 44.64
N ASP A 27 23.08 49.05 45.79
CA ASP A 27 21.70 48.73 46.19
C ASP A 27 21.32 47.44 46.95
N ASP A 28 21.33 47.64 48.28
CA ASP A 28 20.42 47.11 49.29
C ASP A 28 18.95 47.05 48.86
N ILE A 29 18.35 45.86 48.90
CA ILE A 29 16.93 45.70 49.26
C ILE A 29 16.81 44.54 50.26
N GLN A 30 16.68 44.90 51.53
CA GLN A 30 16.13 44.05 52.58
C GLN A 30 14.67 43.69 52.28
N LYS A 31 14.32 42.39 52.34
CA LYS A 31 12.95 41.96 52.64
C LYS A 31 12.93 40.74 53.57
N GLU A 32 12.44 41.03 54.78
CA GLU A 32 11.83 40.17 55.80
C GLU A 32 11.73 38.67 55.52
N LYS A 33 12.49 37.87 56.28
CA LYS A 33 12.15 36.47 56.58
C LYS A 33 11.37 36.42 57.89
N LYS A 34 10.07 36.15 57.80
CA LYS A 34 9.21 35.74 58.92
C LYS A 34 9.69 34.39 59.45
N SER A 35 9.85 34.32 60.77
CA SER A 35 10.11 33.12 61.55
C SER A 35 8.92 32.14 61.47
N GLN A 36 9.22 30.87 61.17
CA GLN A 36 8.34 29.74 61.45
C GLN A 36 8.98 28.85 62.52
N PRO A 37 8.19 28.21 63.39
CA PRO A 37 8.68 27.48 64.54
C PRO A 37 9.36 26.16 64.14
N ASN A 38 10.54 25.93 64.74
CA ASN A 38 11.30 24.70 64.66
C ASN A 38 10.49 23.51 65.21
N PHE A 39 10.08 22.60 64.34
CA PHE A 39 9.74 21.23 64.71
C PHE A 39 11.00 20.38 64.62
N ALA A 40 11.47 19.89 65.76
CA ALA A 40 12.59 18.95 65.85
C ALA A 40 12.17 17.61 65.22
N ILE A 41 12.78 17.27 64.08
CA ILE A 41 12.68 15.96 63.44
C ILE A 41 13.73 15.06 64.10
N PRO A 42 13.38 13.83 64.53
CA PRO A 42 14.33 12.92 65.16
C PRO A 42 15.43 12.50 64.17
N PRO A 43 16.68 12.31 64.64
CA PRO A 43 17.73 11.76 63.82
C PRO A 43 17.56 10.24 63.82
N ASN A 44 17.08 9.63 62.73
CA ASN A 44 17.23 8.18 62.53
C ASN A 44 16.86 7.74 61.12
N GLY A 45 17.75 6.93 60.57
CA GLY A 45 17.52 6.05 59.42
C GLY A 45 18.22 6.53 58.16
N ALA A 46 19.33 5.88 57.82
CA ALA A 46 19.89 5.89 56.48
C ALA A 46 18.86 5.33 55.49
N THR A 47 17.88 6.15 55.09
CA THR A 47 16.99 5.85 53.99
C THR A 47 17.81 6.06 52.73
N GLY A 48 18.35 4.97 52.18
CA GLY A 48 19.00 4.99 50.88
C GLY A 48 18.07 5.65 49.88
N ASN A 49 18.40 6.87 49.46
CA ASN A 49 17.62 7.58 48.45
C ASN A 49 17.50 6.64 47.25
N PRO A 50 16.27 6.27 46.83
CA PRO A 50 16.09 5.34 45.73
C PRO A 50 16.88 5.90 44.54
N SER A 51 17.79 5.08 44.03
CA SER A 51 18.73 5.49 42.99
C SER A 51 17.98 6.24 41.89
N PRO A 52 18.45 7.43 41.46
CA PRO A 52 17.73 8.31 40.53
C PRO A 52 17.34 7.65 39.19
N GLN A 53 17.83 6.44 38.90
CA GLN A 53 17.59 5.68 37.68
C GLN A 53 16.15 5.17 37.49
N ASN A 54 15.31 5.05 38.53
CA ASN A 54 13.99 4.42 38.41
C ASN A 54 12.78 5.38 38.34
N ARG A 55 12.99 6.68 38.13
CA ARG A 55 11.85 7.61 37.96
C ARG A 55 11.28 7.52 36.54
N ASN A 56 9.95 7.56 36.39
CA ASN A 56 9.30 7.57 35.07
C ASN A 56 9.65 8.86 34.27
N ILE A 57 9.41 8.87 32.94
CA ILE A 57 9.68 10.07 32.12
C ILE A 57 8.81 11.24 32.58
N ASN A 58 7.52 10.97 32.82
CA ASN A 58 6.55 12.01 33.17
C ASN A 58 6.91 12.82 34.43
N SER A 59 7.54 12.20 35.45
CA SER A 59 7.97 12.91 36.67
C SER A 59 9.22 13.78 36.48
N HIS A 60 9.98 13.55 35.40
CA HIS A 60 11.18 14.35 35.10
C HIS A 60 10.82 15.67 34.41
N PHE A 61 9.75 15.69 33.63
CA PHE A 61 9.31 16.87 32.87
C PHE A 61 8.18 17.62 33.58
N ASN A 62 7.97 18.87 33.17
CA ASN A 62 6.90 19.71 33.73
C ASN A 62 5.53 19.01 33.54
N PRO A 63 4.64 18.97 34.55
CA PRO A 63 3.31 18.36 34.44
C PRO A 63 2.50 18.80 33.20
N ARG A 64 2.71 20.04 32.72
CA ARG A 64 2.07 20.55 31.50
C ARG A 64 2.46 19.75 30.25
N VAL A 65 3.73 19.36 30.13
CA VAL A 65 4.23 18.54 29.01
C VAL A 65 3.58 17.16 29.04
N GLY A 66 3.46 16.57 30.24
CA GLY A 66 2.74 15.32 30.46
C GLY A 66 1.29 15.37 29.98
N ILE A 67 0.56 16.43 30.34
CA ILE A 67 -0.85 16.62 29.91
C ILE A 67 -0.94 16.77 28.39
N VAL A 68 -0.10 17.60 27.77
CA VAL A 68 -0.10 17.80 26.31
C VAL A 68 0.20 16.50 25.58
N GLN A 69 1.19 15.72 26.03
CA GLN A 69 1.52 14.43 25.41
C GLN A 69 0.36 13.43 25.52
N THR A 70 -0.33 13.41 26.66
CA THR A 70 -1.47 12.53 26.89
C THR A 70 -2.65 12.89 25.99
N LEU A 71 -2.99 14.18 25.94
CA LEU A 71 -4.04 14.68 25.05
C LEU A 71 -3.72 14.40 23.59
N SER A 72 -2.45 14.54 23.22
CA SER A 72 -1.94 14.22 21.88
C SER A 72 -2.14 12.74 21.53
N LEU A 73 -1.87 11.80 22.45
CA LEU A 73 -2.10 10.36 22.27
C LEU A 73 -3.58 10.01 22.16
N VAL A 74 -4.43 10.62 22.98
CA VAL A 74 -5.89 10.44 22.95
C VAL A 74 -6.47 10.96 21.63
N PHE A 75 -6.09 12.17 21.22
CA PHE A 75 -6.51 12.75 19.95
C PHE A 75 -6.09 11.89 18.77
N ASN A 76 -4.85 11.37 18.77
CA ASN A 76 -4.39 10.47 17.73
C ASN A 76 -5.22 9.18 17.64
N THR A 77 -5.55 8.60 18.80
CA THR A 77 -6.38 7.40 18.87
C THR A 77 -7.79 7.68 18.36
N ALA A 78 -8.36 8.84 18.68
CA ALA A 78 -9.65 9.26 18.17
C ALA A 78 -9.64 9.44 16.63
N LEU A 79 -8.57 10.02 16.07
CA LEU A 79 -8.41 10.13 14.61
C LEU A 79 -8.30 8.76 13.93
N LEU A 80 -7.57 7.81 14.52
CA LEU A 80 -7.49 6.43 13.99
C LEU A 80 -8.86 5.73 14.00
N VAL A 81 -9.62 5.87 15.09
CA VAL A 81 -10.99 5.32 15.17
C VAL A 81 -11.89 5.98 14.11
N TYR A 82 -11.83 7.31 13.97
CA TYR A 82 -12.57 8.02 12.94
C TYR A 82 -12.20 7.52 11.53
N ALA A 83 -10.91 7.33 11.26
CA ALA A 83 -10.43 6.84 9.97
C ALA A 83 -10.96 5.44 9.63
N HIS A 84 -10.99 4.51 10.59
CA HIS A 84 -11.52 3.16 10.37
C HIS A 84 -13.05 3.11 10.21
N LEU A 85 -13.77 4.06 10.79
CA LEU A 85 -15.23 4.16 10.69
C LEU A 85 -15.71 4.94 9.48
N SER A 86 -14.86 5.77 8.88
CA SER A 86 -15.20 6.62 7.74
C SER A 86 -14.90 5.95 6.40
N LEU A 87 -15.45 6.52 5.33
CA LEU A 87 -15.16 6.10 3.96
C LEU A 87 -13.73 6.49 3.59
N SER A 88 -12.97 5.53 3.06
CA SER A 88 -11.57 5.71 2.67
C SER A 88 -11.45 6.17 1.22
N ALA A 89 -12.25 5.59 0.32
CA ALA A 89 -12.32 5.97 -1.08
C ALA A 89 -13.70 5.65 -1.68
N VAL A 90 -14.02 6.27 -2.81
CA VAL A 90 -15.20 5.95 -3.62
C VAL A 90 -14.75 5.70 -5.05
N ILE A 91 -15.21 4.61 -5.64
CA ILE A 91 -14.96 4.25 -7.03
C ILE A 91 -16.21 4.59 -7.84
N PHE A 92 -16.02 5.38 -8.87
CA PHE A 92 -17.02 5.79 -9.83
C PHE A 92 -16.85 5.04 -11.14
N SER A 93 -17.96 4.79 -11.83
CA SER A 93 -17.99 4.29 -13.20
C SER A 93 -18.79 5.25 -14.07
N SER A 94 -18.38 5.40 -15.33
CA SER A 94 -19.18 6.07 -16.35
C SER A 94 -20.46 5.29 -16.73
N ARG A 95 -20.54 4.00 -16.37
CA ARG A 95 -21.67 3.13 -16.67
C ARG A 95 -22.62 3.01 -15.48
N ASP A 96 -23.92 3.04 -15.76
CA ASP A 96 -24.94 2.84 -14.73
C ASP A 96 -24.93 1.36 -14.26
N PRO A 97 -24.65 1.10 -12.96
CA PRO A 97 -24.63 -0.26 -12.43
C PRO A 97 -26.00 -0.94 -12.44
N SER A 98 -27.10 -0.20 -12.55
CA SER A 98 -28.47 -0.75 -12.58
C SER A 98 -28.81 -1.44 -13.90
N ILE A 99 -28.19 -1.02 -15.02
CA ILE A 99 -28.44 -1.60 -16.35
C ILE A 99 -27.81 -3.00 -16.43
N THR A 100 -26.69 -3.24 -15.76
CA THR A 100 -26.02 -4.55 -15.78
C THR A 100 -26.73 -5.59 -14.91
N SER A 101 -27.44 -5.16 -13.86
CA SER A 101 -28.14 -6.05 -12.93
C SER A 101 -29.55 -6.45 -13.38
N SER A 102 -30.14 -5.71 -14.33
CA SER A 102 -31.50 -5.95 -14.84
C SER A 102 -31.58 -6.97 -15.97
N ALA A 103 -30.45 -7.39 -16.56
CA ALA A 103 -30.42 -8.46 -17.56
C ALA A 103 -30.72 -9.87 -17.00
N ASN A 104 -30.80 -10.04 -15.67
CA ASN A 104 -31.01 -11.34 -15.00
C ASN A 104 -32.37 -11.49 -14.30
N VAL A 105 -33.34 -10.57 -14.48
CA VAL A 105 -34.66 -10.66 -13.82
C VAL A 105 -35.80 -10.46 -14.80
N VAL A 106 -35.83 -11.26 -15.88
CA VAL A 106 -37.07 -11.61 -16.58
C VAL A 106 -37.08 -13.11 -16.78
N SER A 107 -37.21 -13.85 -15.68
CA SER A 107 -37.64 -15.23 -15.68
C SER A 107 -38.32 -15.48 -14.34
N ASP A 108 -39.64 -15.35 -14.35
CA ASP A 108 -40.53 -16.48 -14.03
C ASP A 108 -41.81 -16.02 -13.32
N ASN A 109 -42.92 -16.33 -13.98
CA ASN A 109 -44.27 -16.61 -13.51
C ASN A 109 -45.29 -15.96 -14.45
N THR A 110 -45.65 -16.68 -15.50
CA THR A 110 -47.03 -17.01 -15.89
C THR A 110 -47.01 -17.59 -17.31
N PHE A 111 -46.71 -18.88 -17.46
CA PHE A 111 -47.21 -19.63 -18.63
C PHE A 111 -47.34 -21.13 -18.29
N HIS A 112 -48.29 -21.44 -17.41
CA HIS A 112 -48.92 -22.75 -17.46
C HIS A 112 -49.91 -22.73 -18.63
N SER A 113 -49.52 -23.28 -19.78
CA SER A 113 -50.49 -23.83 -20.71
C SER A 113 -50.05 -25.20 -21.22
N ASN A 114 -50.87 -26.18 -20.83
CA ASN A 114 -51.08 -27.52 -21.35
C ASN A 114 -50.21 -27.97 -22.53
N LEU A 115 -49.25 -28.84 -22.19
CA LEU A 115 -48.49 -29.66 -23.12
C LEU A 115 -49.38 -30.80 -23.66
N THR A 116 -49.99 -30.60 -24.82
CA THR A 116 -50.36 -31.70 -25.72
C THR A 116 -49.23 -31.90 -26.72
N SER A 117 -48.62 -33.08 -26.63
CA SER A 117 -47.63 -33.66 -27.52
C SER A 117 -47.95 -33.46 -29.02
N SER A 118 -47.42 -32.39 -29.61
CA SER A 118 -47.00 -32.36 -31.01
C SER A 118 -45.57 -31.84 -31.04
N THR A 119 -44.64 -32.71 -31.45
CA THR A 119 -43.24 -32.41 -31.75
C THR A 119 -43.13 -31.52 -32.98
N GLU A 120 -43.56 -30.27 -32.86
CA GLU A 120 -43.30 -29.22 -33.83
C GLU A 120 -42.57 -28.10 -33.08
N GLY A 121 -41.28 -27.94 -33.35
CA GLY A 121 -40.50 -26.81 -32.84
C GLY A 121 -41.02 -25.48 -33.41
N LYS A 122 -40.47 -24.36 -32.93
CA LYS A 122 -40.89 -23.02 -33.38
C LYS A 122 -40.44 -22.65 -34.80
N CYS A 123 -39.49 -23.40 -35.38
CA CYS A 123 -38.98 -23.13 -36.72
C CYS A 123 -39.87 -23.78 -37.80
N THR A 124 -40.11 -23.06 -38.90
CA THR A 124 -40.92 -23.52 -40.03
C THR A 124 -40.08 -24.35 -41.02
N GLU A 125 -40.72 -24.91 -42.05
CA GLU A 125 -39.99 -25.62 -43.12
C GLU A 125 -39.00 -24.68 -43.85
N GLU A 126 -39.35 -23.40 -44.02
CA GLU A 126 -38.45 -22.41 -44.61
C GLU A 126 -37.21 -22.16 -43.74
N ASP A 127 -37.35 -22.17 -42.41
CA ASP A 127 -36.22 -22.04 -41.48
C ASP A 127 -35.25 -23.23 -41.58
N ILE A 128 -35.78 -24.43 -41.84
CA ILE A 128 -34.97 -25.65 -42.01
C ILE A 128 -34.12 -25.55 -43.30
N GLU A 129 -34.66 -24.95 -44.36
CA GLU A 129 -33.90 -24.69 -45.59
C GLU A 129 -32.77 -23.68 -45.35
N VAL A 130 -33.05 -22.58 -44.62
CA VAL A 130 -32.04 -21.59 -44.23
C VAL A 130 -30.94 -22.23 -43.37
N TRP A 131 -31.33 -23.02 -42.37
CA TRP A 131 -30.41 -23.77 -41.50
C TRP A 131 -29.47 -24.67 -42.30
N SER A 132 -30.04 -25.47 -43.20
CA SER A 132 -29.28 -26.42 -44.04
C SER A 132 -28.36 -25.69 -45.01
N MET A 133 -28.83 -24.62 -45.65
CA MET A 133 -28.05 -23.81 -46.59
C MET A 133 -26.85 -23.15 -45.92
N ARG A 134 -26.98 -22.75 -44.66
CA ARG A 134 -25.91 -22.09 -43.89
C ARG A 134 -24.95 -23.06 -43.21
N GLY A 135 -25.10 -24.37 -43.40
CA GLY A 135 -24.20 -25.36 -42.79
C GLY A 135 -24.59 -25.82 -41.39
N GLY A 136 -25.82 -25.53 -40.96
CA GLY A 136 -26.44 -26.03 -39.75
C GLY A 136 -25.62 -25.82 -38.48
N GLU A 137 -25.54 -26.87 -37.65
CA GLU A 137 -24.93 -26.81 -36.32
C GLU A 137 -23.45 -26.41 -36.36
N VAL A 138 -22.73 -26.72 -37.45
CA VAL A 138 -21.32 -26.37 -37.61
C VAL A 138 -21.11 -24.86 -37.65
N ASN A 139 -22.01 -24.13 -38.33
CA ASN A 139 -21.89 -22.68 -38.50
C ASN A 139 -22.72 -21.89 -37.48
N ARG A 140 -23.59 -22.55 -36.70
CA ARG A 140 -24.35 -21.90 -35.63
C ARG A 140 -23.48 -21.10 -34.65
N PRO A 141 -22.36 -21.61 -34.10
CA PRO A 141 -21.53 -20.82 -33.19
C PRO A 141 -20.97 -19.54 -33.84
N ILE A 142 -20.69 -19.58 -35.14
CA ILE A 142 -20.17 -18.44 -35.92
C ILE A 142 -21.27 -17.39 -36.08
N ASP A 143 -22.47 -17.82 -36.48
CA ASP A 143 -23.63 -16.95 -36.65
C ASP A 143 -24.06 -16.34 -35.30
N SER A 144 -24.05 -17.13 -34.22
CA SER A 144 -24.30 -16.65 -32.85
C SER A 144 -23.24 -15.64 -32.38
N ASN A 145 -21.95 -15.89 -32.67
CA ASN A 145 -20.89 -14.96 -32.33
C ASN A 145 -21.04 -13.62 -33.07
N PHE A 146 -21.35 -13.66 -34.37
CA PHE A 146 -21.59 -12.46 -35.16
C PHE A 146 -22.76 -11.64 -34.60
N CYS A 147 -23.90 -12.28 -34.31
CA CYS A 147 -25.04 -11.59 -33.73
C CYS A 147 -24.75 -11.04 -32.34
N SER A 148 -24.01 -11.78 -31.52
CA SER A 148 -23.62 -11.32 -30.18
C SER A 148 -22.61 -10.18 -30.23
N ARG A 149 -21.62 -10.20 -31.14
CA ARG A 149 -20.45 -9.31 -31.06
C ARG A 149 -20.35 -8.24 -32.15
N THR A 150 -20.99 -8.42 -33.30
CA THR A 150 -20.71 -7.61 -34.51
C THR A 150 -21.93 -6.88 -35.07
N TYR A 151 -23.14 -7.39 -34.84
CA TYR A 151 -24.35 -6.84 -35.44
C TYR A 151 -24.58 -5.34 -35.12
N ASN A 152 -24.98 -4.55 -36.13
CA ASN A 152 -25.36 -3.13 -36.05
C ASN A 152 -24.38 -2.15 -35.36
N ASN A 153 -23.05 -2.35 -35.48
CA ASN A 153 -22.02 -1.50 -34.84
C ASN A 153 -22.17 -1.37 -33.31
N GLY A 154 -22.95 -2.27 -32.70
CA GLY A 154 -23.23 -2.34 -31.28
C GLY A 154 -23.63 -3.78 -30.97
N ALA A 155 -22.65 -4.57 -30.50
CA ALA A 155 -22.80 -5.96 -30.09
C ALA A 155 -24.12 -6.18 -29.31
N CYS A 156 -24.96 -7.14 -29.73
CA CYS A 156 -26.15 -7.50 -28.96
C CYS A 156 -25.79 -8.08 -27.58
N LEU A 157 -24.56 -8.60 -27.42
CA LEU A 157 -24.04 -9.27 -26.23
C LEU A 157 -24.96 -10.42 -25.79
N ILE A 158 -25.87 -10.13 -24.86
CA ILE A 158 -26.81 -11.07 -24.24
C ILE A 158 -28.27 -10.58 -24.35
N ASP A 159 -28.52 -9.48 -25.07
CA ASP A 159 -29.87 -8.97 -25.28
C ASP A 159 -30.64 -9.89 -26.23
N ALA A 160 -31.58 -10.64 -25.67
CA ALA A 160 -32.33 -11.65 -26.42
C ALA A 160 -33.12 -11.06 -27.60
N GLY A 161 -33.69 -9.85 -27.43
CA GLY A 161 -34.44 -9.18 -28.51
C GLY A 161 -33.55 -8.78 -29.68
N CYS A 162 -32.37 -8.25 -29.39
CA CYS A 162 -31.36 -7.87 -30.37
C CYS A 162 -30.82 -9.09 -31.12
N ILE A 163 -30.52 -10.19 -30.41
CA ILE A 163 -30.03 -11.43 -31.04
C ILE A 163 -31.10 -12.04 -31.93
N ALA A 164 -32.36 -12.12 -31.48
CA ALA A 164 -33.45 -12.59 -32.31
C ALA A 164 -33.62 -11.71 -33.56
N THR A 165 -33.56 -10.39 -33.41
CA THR A 165 -33.63 -9.44 -34.53
C THR A 165 -32.46 -9.63 -35.51
N CYS A 166 -31.26 -9.92 -34.99
CA CYS A 166 -30.10 -10.21 -35.83
C CYS A 166 -30.29 -11.47 -36.67
N PHE A 167 -30.77 -12.57 -36.07
CA PHE A 167 -31.03 -13.82 -36.81
C PHE A 167 -32.14 -13.65 -37.84
N GLU A 168 -33.19 -12.89 -37.51
CA GLU A 168 -34.28 -12.58 -38.43
C GLU A 168 -33.80 -11.73 -39.61
N GLN A 169 -33.11 -10.62 -39.36
CA GLN A 169 -32.73 -9.66 -40.39
C GLN A 169 -31.48 -10.07 -41.20
N THR A 170 -30.50 -10.71 -40.55
CA THR A 170 -29.20 -11.05 -41.18
C THR A 170 -29.26 -12.40 -41.86
N TYR A 171 -29.95 -13.36 -41.25
CA TYR A 171 -29.94 -14.76 -41.70
C TYR A 171 -31.28 -15.23 -42.27
N GLY A 172 -32.36 -14.47 -42.09
CA GLY A 172 -33.65 -14.73 -42.73
C GLY A 172 -34.50 -15.78 -42.02
N TYR A 173 -34.19 -16.10 -40.76
CA TYR A 173 -35.03 -16.97 -39.95
C TYR A 173 -36.34 -16.27 -39.59
N SER A 174 -37.41 -17.04 -39.41
CA SER A 174 -38.68 -16.55 -38.88
C SER A 174 -38.49 -15.97 -37.47
N SER A 175 -39.35 -15.03 -37.10
CA SER A 175 -39.28 -14.39 -35.77
C SER A 175 -39.43 -15.42 -34.63
N ALA A 176 -40.27 -16.45 -34.84
CA ALA A 176 -40.46 -17.54 -33.89
C ALA A 176 -39.19 -18.40 -33.73
N CYS A 177 -38.54 -18.78 -34.83
CA CYS A 177 -37.29 -19.54 -34.82
C CYS A 177 -36.13 -18.74 -34.23
N SER A 178 -36.01 -17.46 -34.62
CA SER A 178 -34.98 -16.54 -34.14
C SER A 178 -34.98 -16.36 -32.62
N SER A 179 -36.15 -16.46 -31.99
CA SER A 179 -36.26 -16.42 -30.52
C SER A 179 -35.51 -17.58 -29.83
N CYS A 180 -35.43 -18.76 -30.44
CA CYS A 180 -34.70 -19.89 -29.87
C CYS A 180 -33.18 -19.66 -29.85
N PHE A 181 -32.62 -18.96 -30.86
CA PHE A 181 -31.20 -18.60 -30.87
C PHE A 181 -30.84 -17.60 -29.76
N ALA A 182 -31.78 -16.74 -29.40
CA ALA A 182 -31.63 -15.75 -28.35
C ALA A 182 -31.61 -16.35 -26.93
N ASP A 183 -32.11 -17.57 -26.75
CA ASP A 183 -32.13 -18.26 -25.46
C ASP A 183 -30.77 -18.90 -25.11
N ILE A 184 -29.91 -19.18 -26.11
CA ILE A 184 -28.60 -19.84 -25.89
C ILE A 184 -27.68 -19.04 -24.96
N PRO A 185 -27.46 -17.72 -25.14
CA PRO A 185 -26.62 -16.94 -24.21
C PRO A 185 -27.17 -16.93 -22.79
N THR A 186 -28.49 -16.83 -22.63
CA THR A 186 -29.16 -16.87 -21.32
C THR A 186 -28.94 -18.21 -20.62
N CYS A 187 -29.11 -19.31 -21.36
CA CYS A 187 -28.81 -20.64 -20.84
C CYS A 187 -27.33 -20.78 -20.48
N SER A 188 -26.41 -20.27 -21.31
CA SER A 188 -24.97 -20.31 -21.08
C SER A 188 -24.59 -19.61 -19.77
N ILE A 189 -25.25 -18.49 -19.44
CA ILE A 189 -25.10 -17.79 -18.16
C ILE A 189 -25.61 -18.63 -17.00
N SER A 190 -26.83 -19.17 -17.11
CA SER A 190 -27.43 -19.98 -16.05
C SER A 190 -26.64 -21.26 -15.75
N SER A 191 -25.98 -21.81 -16.77
CA SER A 191 -25.16 -23.02 -16.68
C SER A 191 -23.71 -22.76 -16.25
N GLY A 192 -23.33 -21.50 -16.03
CA GLY A 192 -21.96 -21.11 -15.63
C GLY A 192 -20.93 -21.21 -16.77
N CYS A 193 -21.38 -21.32 -18.02
CA CYS A 193 -20.52 -21.44 -19.20
C CYS A 193 -19.98 -20.11 -19.70
N THR A 194 -20.50 -18.98 -19.20
CA THR A 194 -20.08 -17.63 -19.61
C THR A 194 -18.57 -17.44 -19.56
N PHE A 195 -17.91 -17.87 -18.48
CA PHE A 195 -16.47 -17.66 -18.31
C PHE A 195 -15.64 -18.48 -19.30
N ILE A 196 -16.06 -19.71 -19.61
CA ILE A 196 -15.39 -20.60 -20.56
C ILE A 196 -15.56 -20.07 -22.00
N CYS A 197 -16.74 -19.50 -22.29
CA CYS A 197 -17.09 -18.97 -23.61
C CYS A 197 -16.69 -17.51 -23.85
N ALA A 198 -16.21 -16.80 -22.83
CA ALA A 198 -15.84 -15.39 -22.95
C ALA A 198 -14.55 -15.21 -23.75
N GLU A 199 -13.56 -16.06 -23.48
CA GLU A 199 -12.23 -16.05 -24.11
C GLU A 199 -12.32 -16.45 -25.58
N ASP A 200 -12.91 -17.62 -25.87
CA ASP A 200 -13.15 -18.11 -27.22
C ASP A 200 -14.51 -18.81 -27.32
N SER A 201 -15.51 -18.09 -27.84
CA SER A 201 -16.85 -18.64 -28.02
C SER A 201 -16.93 -19.73 -29.11
N LEU A 202 -15.91 -19.82 -29.96
CA LEU A 202 -15.79 -20.88 -30.98
C LEU A 202 -14.97 -22.06 -30.47
N GLY A 203 -14.29 -21.92 -29.34
CA GLY A 203 -13.42 -22.92 -28.74
C GLY A 203 -14.17 -24.19 -28.33
N SER A 204 -13.49 -25.34 -28.42
CA SER A 204 -14.09 -26.64 -28.08
C SER A 204 -14.57 -26.74 -26.63
N GLU A 205 -13.92 -26.05 -25.69
CA GLU A 205 -14.35 -26.01 -24.28
C GLU A 205 -15.68 -25.27 -24.11
N CYS A 206 -15.86 -24.15 -24.83
CA CYS A 206 -17.12 -23.42 -24.84
C CYS A 206 -18.26 -24.25 -25.45
N GLN A 207 -17.99 -24.90 -26.59
CA GLN A 207 -18.95 -25.79 -27.22
C GLN A 207 -19.36 -26.93 -26.28
N GLN A 208 -18.39 -27.51 -25.57
CA GLN A 208 -18.63 -28.60 -24.63
C GLN A 208 -19.42 -28.13 -23.40
N CYS A 209 -19.16 -26.93 -22.90
CA CYS A 209 -19.93 -26.37 -21.80
C CYS A 209 -21.39 -26.11 -22.20
N ASN A 210 -21.62 -25.62 -23.43
CA ASN A 210 -22.95 -25.29 -23.92
C ASN A 210 -23.82 -26.49 -24.32
N ILE A 211 -23.35 -27.74 -24.21
CA ILE A 211 -24.14 -28.95 -24.57
C ILE A 211 -25.57 -28.93 -24.01
N PRO A 212 -25.82 -28.60 -22.72
CA PRO A 212 -27.18 -28.54 -22.17
C PRO A 212 -28.05 -27.48 -22.87
N CYS A 213 -27.45 -26.34 -23.21
CA CYS A 213 -28.13 -25.23 -23.90
C CYS A 213 -28.46 -25.57 -25.35
N ILE A 214 -27.62 -26.37 -26.02
CA ILE A 214 -27.91 -26.85 -27.37
C ILE A 214 -29.07 -27.83 -27.36
N ALA A 215 -29.19 -28.67 -26.34
CA ALA A 215 -30.34 -29.56 -26.20
C ALA A 215 -31.66 -28.78 -26.05
N GLU A 216 -31.68 -27.72 -25.23
CA GLU A 216 -32.85 -26.84 -25.11
C GLU A 216 -33.15 -26.09 -26.40
N PHE A 217 -32.11 -25.62 -27.10
CA PHE A 217 -32.25 -25.01 -28.42
C PHE A 217 -32.86 -25.97 -29.44
N ASN A 218 -32.43 -27.23 -29.49
CA ASN A 218 -32.98 -28.21 -30.43
C ASN A 218 -34.44 -28.51 -30.14
N ILE A 219 -34.84 -28.56 -28.86
CA ILE A 219 -36.24 -28.71 -28.46
C ILE A 219 -37.06 -27.47 -28.84
N CYS A 220 -36.54 -26.27 -28.62
CA CYS A 220 -37.22 -25.02 -28.95
C CYS A 220 -37.41 -24.87 -30.46
N SER A 221 -36.33 -25.08 -31.22
CA SER A 221 -36.26 -24.80 -32.64
C SER A 221 -36.92 -25.90 -33.47
N GLY A 222 -36.72 -27.17 -33.13
CA GLY A 222 -37.10 -28.31 -33.97
C GLY A 222 -36.23 -28.46 -35.22
N LEU A 223 -35.08 -27.78 -35.28
CA LEU A 223 -34.13 -27.90 -36.40
C LEU A 223 -33.43 -29.27 -36.36
N PRO A 224 -33.11 -29.87 -37.53
CA PRO A 224 -32.46 -31.17 -37.57
C PRO A 224 -31.00 -31.08 -37.11
N GLU A 225 -30.60 -32.01 -36.24
CA GLU A 225 -29.19 -32.25 -35.93
C GLU A 225 -28.51 -32.83 -37.17
N VAL A 226 -27.48 -32.15 -37.67
CA VAL A 226 -26.67 -32.69 -38.76
C VAL A 226 -25.80 -33.78 -38.15
N GLU A 227 -26.15 -35.05 -38.37
CA GLU A 227 -25.29 -36.17 -37.97
C GLU A 227 -23.91 -35.98 -38.61
N ASN A 228 -22.90 -35.73 -37.78
CA ASN A 228 -21.49 -35.54 -38.15
C ASN A 228 -20.83 -36.84 -38.65
N SER A 229 -21.46 -37.50 -39.61
CA SER A 229 -20.89 -38.62 -40.35
C SER A 229 -20.22 -38.05 -41.61
N THR A 230 -18.88 -37.98 -41.61
CA THR A 230 -17.96 -37.90 -42.80
C THR A 230 -17.24 -36.60 -43.19
N LEU A 231 -17.05 -35.60 -42.33
CA LEU A 231 -16.14 -34.47 -42.63
C LEU A 231 -14.95 -34.39 -41.66
N SER A 232 -14.06 -35.36 -41.77
CA SER A 232 -12.69 -35.30 -41.23
C SER A 232 -11.68 -35.54 -42.35
N GLN A 233 -11.48 -34.54 -43.22
CA GLN A 233 -10.24 -34.47 -44.00
C GLN A 233 -9.97 -33.06 -44.56
N GLY A 234 -8.88 -32.46 -44.06
CA GLY A 234 -8.05 -31.53 -44.83
C GLY A 234 -8.32 -30.04 -44.66
N ARG A 235 -7.77 -29.43 -43.60
CA ARG A 235 -7.39 -28.01 -43.67
C ARG A 235 -5.90 -27.89 -43.40
N ASN A 236 -5.16 -27.69 -44.48
CA ASN A 236 -3.72 -27.47 -44.47
C ASN A 236 -3.40 -26.11 -43.87
N GLU A 237 -2.50 -26.16 -42.89
CA GLU A 237 -1.93 -25.07 -42.12
C GLU A 237 -0.71 -24.52 -42.88
N THR A 238 -0.93 -23.64 -43.85
CA THR A 238 0.11 -22.84 -44.48
C THR A 238 -0.55 -21.59 -45.03
N ASP A 239 -0.45 -20.49 -44.28
CA ASP A 239 -0.25 -19.12 -44.77
C ASP A 239 -0.59 -18.10 -43.67
N ALA A 240 0.37 -17.87 -42.77
CA ALA A 240 0.40 -16.70 -41.89
C ALA A 240 1.85 -16.30 -41.60
N LYS A 241 2.54 -15.83 -42.64
CA LYS A 241 3.86 -15.20 -42.51
C LYS A 241 3.95 -14.00 -43.45
N LEU A 242 3.18 -12.94 -43.16
CA LEU A 242 3.36 -11.65 -43.83
C LEU A 242 2.73 -10.49 -43.02
N SER A 243 3.48 -9.90 -42.09
CA SER A 243 3.43 -8.47 -41.71
C SER A 243 4.20 -8.20 -40.40
N LEU A 244 5.52 -8.31 -40.43
CA LEU A 244 6.40 -7.85 -39.35
C LEU A 244 6.98 -6.48 -39.72
N GLU A 245 6.13 -5.45 -39.83
CA GLU A 245 6.56 -4.08 -40.13
C GLU A 245 5.51 -3.05 -39.67
N SER A 246 5.17 -3.03 -38.37
CA SER A 246 4.54 -1.86 -37.71
C SER A 246 4.61 -1.95 -36.17
N ALA A 247 5.79 -2.21 -35.60
CA ALA A 247 5.97 -2.32 -34.14
C ALA A 247 6.23 -0.97 -33.43
N SER A 248 5.93 0.17 -34.07
CA SER A 248 6.19 1.51 -33.50
C SER A 248 4.94 2.27 -33.02
N ASN A 249 3.76 1.66 -33.05
CA ASN A 249 2.51 2.27 -32.57
C ASN A 249 1.95 1.58 -31.30
N LEU A 250 2.76 0.78 -30.60
CA LEU A 250 2.33 -0.09 -29.49
C LEU A 250 2.09 0.65 -28.15
N GLU A 251 2.13 1.99 -28.13
CA GLU A 251 2.26 2.75 -26.87
C GLU A 251 1.06 3.62 -26.49
N GLN A 252 -0.04 3.58 -27.24
CA GLN A 252 -1.20 4.42 -26.90
C GLN A 252 -2.40 3.55 -26.52
N CYS A 253 -2.46 3.23 -25.23
CA CYS A 253 -3.75 2.97 -24.59
C CYS A 253 -4.69 4.13 -24.96
N ASN A 254 -5.90 3.78 -25.43
CA ASN A 254 -6.82 4.70 -26.11
C ASN A 254 -6.92 6.05 -25.38
N THR A 255 -6.83 7.17 -26.11
CA THR A 255 -7.08 8.50 -25.52
C THR A 255 -8.58 8.71 -25.45
N TYR A 256 -9.15 8.73 -24.23
CA TYR A 256 -10.59 8.90 -24.03
C TYR A 256 -10.97 10.38 -23.90
N ASP A 257 -12.10 10.75 -24.51
CA ASP A 257 -12.70 12.06 -24.33
C ASP A 257 -13.52 12.07 -23.03
N LEU A 258 -12.90 12.52 -21.94
CA LEU A 258 -13.57 12.72 -20.65
C LEU A 258 -14.77 13.68 -20.73
N GLY A 259 -14.78 14.57 -21.72
CA GLY A 259 -15.87 15.53 -21.95
C GLY A 259 -17.17 14.85 -22.38
N ALA A 260 -17.11 13.63 -22.91
CA ALA A 260 -18.30 12.87 -23.31
C ALA A 260 -19.06 12.24 -22.12
N ILE A 261 -18.43 12.17 -20.93
CA ILE A 261 -19.02 11.54 -19.75
C ILE A 261 -19.84 12.57 -18.97
N ASN A 262 -21.15 12.58 -19.20
CA ASN A 262 -22.06 13.53 -18.55
C ASN A 262 -22.42 13.15 -17.10
N THR A 263 -22.31 11.87 -16.74
CA THR A 263 -22.75 11.35 -15.43
C THR A 263 -21.81 10.29 -14.90
N TRP A 264 -21.48 10.37 -13.61
CA TRP A 264 -20.68 9.38 -12.89
C TRP A 264 -21.56 8.66 -11.87
N TYR A 265 -21.49 7.34 -11.85
CA TYR A 265 -22.23 6.49 -10.92
C TYR A 265 -21.28 5.92 -9.87
N ILE A 266 -21.72 5.87 -8.61
CA ILE A 266 -20.95 5.23 -7.54
C ILE A 266 -20.99 3.71 -7.78
N ALA A 267 -19.87 3.16 -8.24
CA ALA A 267 -19.72 1.72 -8.45
C ALA A 267 -19.43 1.02 -7.12
N TYR A 268 -18.57 1.61 -6.29
CA TYR A 268 -18.12 0.95 -5.06
C TYR A 268 -17.68 1.94 -3.98
N ASN A 269 -18.11 1.71 -2.74
CA ASN A 269 -17.69 2.48 -1.56
C ASN A 269 -16.65 1.68 -0.78
N LEU A 270 -15.41 2.18 -0.72
CA LEU A 270 -14.32 1.53 -0.01
C LEU A 270 -14.27 2.07 1.43
N SER A 271 -14.59 1.21 2.40
CA SER A 271 -14.32 1.43 3.82
C SER A 271 -13.31 0.39 4.33
N PHE A 272 -12.65 0.68 5.45
CA PHE A 272 -11.66 -0.22 6.03
C PHE A 272 -12.20 -1.65 6.27
N VAL A 273 -13.36 -1.77 6.94
CA VAL A 273 -13.95 -3.07 7.27
C VAL A 273 -14.43 -3.81 6.02
N LYS A 274 -15.05 -3.10 5.06
CA LYS A 274 -15.53 -3.69 3.81
C LYS A 274 -14.37 -4.16 2.93
N SER A 275 -13.30 -3.36 2.84
CA SER A 275 -12.05 -3.71 2.16
C SER A 275 -11.47 -5.03 2.68
N ILE A 276 -11.38 -5.21 4.01
CA ILE A 276 -10.89 -6.45 4.61
C ILE A 276 -11.78 -7.64 4.26
N HIS A 277 -13.10 -7.47 4.37
CA HIS A 277 -14.06 -8.51 4.05
C HIS A 277 -13.98 -8.92 2.57
N ASP A 278 -13.89 -7.95 1.66
CA ASP A 278 -13.90 -8.18 0.23
C ASP A 278 -12.55 -8.75 -0.25
N ALA A 279 -11.43 -8.32 0.33
CA ALA A 279 -10.12 -8.95 0.11
C ALA A 279 -10.09 -10.40 0.64
N TRP A 280 -10.68 -10.66 1.80
CA TRP A 280 -10.74 -12.01 2.37
C TRP A 280 -11.59 -12.96 1.54
N THR A 281 -12.76 -12.52 1.12
CA THR A 281 -13.72 -13.31 0.32
C THR A 281 -13.28 -13.44 -1.14
N GLY A 282 -12.58 -12.44 -1.70
CA GLY A 282 -11.93 -12.50 -3.01
C GLY A 282 -10.68 -13.38 -3.07
N GLY A 283 -10.34 -14.11 -2.00
CA GLY A 283 -9.17 -14.98 -1.95
C GLY A 283 -7.82 -14.28 -1.77
N ALA A 284 -7.81 -12.94 -1.70
CA ALA A 284 -6.65 -12.12 -1.34
C ALA A 284 -6.40 -12.10 0.19
N LYS A 285 -6.37 -13.29 0.82
CA LYS A 285 -6.25 -13.44 2.28
C LYS A 285 -4.97 -12.84 2.85
N LEU A 286 -3.86 -12.90 2.11
CA LEU A 286 -2.60 -12.31 2.52
C LEU A 286 -2.71 -10.78 2.64
N LEU A 287 -3.33 -10.12 1.65
CA LEU A 287 -3.59 -8.68 1.68
C LEU A 287 -4.46 -8.31 2.88
N ALA A 288 -5.56 -9.03 3.10
CA ALA A 288 -6.44 -8.80 4.23
C ALA A 288 -5.70 -8.90 5.59
N VAL A 289 -4.83 -9.90 5.76
CA VAL A 289 -4.02 -10.06 6.98
C VAL A 289 -3.04 -8.92 7.16
N ILE A 290 -2.34 -8.50 6.08
CA ILE A 290 -1.39 -7.38 6.12
C ILE A 290 -2.11 -6.10 6.56
N VAL A 291 -3.26 -5.77 5.95
CA VAL A 291 -4.05 -4.58 6.29
C VAL A 291 -4.54 -4.63 7.74
N VAL A 292 -5.08 -5.76 8.20
CA VAL A 292 -5.55 -5.91 9.60
C VAL A 292 -4.40 -5.77 10.59
N VAL A 293 -3.24 -6.35 10.31
CA VAL A 293 -2.09 -6.29 11.23
C VAL A 293 -1.50 -4.89 11.26
N PHE A 294 -1.18 -4.30 10.10
CA PHE A 294 -0.43 -3.05 10.03
C PHE A 294 -1.27 -1.77 10.18
N SER A 295 -2.56 -1.79 9.80
CA SER A 295 -3.47 -0.65 9.97
C SER A 295 -4.46 -0.83 11.11
N GLY A 296 -4.91 -2.05 11.36
CA GLY A 296 -5.81 -2.35 12.46
C GLY A 296 -5.05 -2.42 13.78
N ILE A 297 -4.36 -3.54 14.03
CA ILE A 297 -3.84 -3.89 15.36
C ILE A 297 -2.62 -3.04 15.75
N TRP A 298 -1.70 -2.84 14.81
CA TRP A 298 -0.41 -2.23 15.09
C TRP A 298 -0.47 -0.76 15.53
N PRO A 299 -1.25 0.14 14.90
CA PRO A 299 -1.34 1.54 15.33
C PRO A 299 -1.86 1.70 16.75
N TYR A 300 -2.85 0.89 17.16
CA TYR A 300 -3.37 0.89 18.54
C TYR A 300 -2.36 0.31 19.53
N THR A 301 -1.72 -0.82 19.17
CA THR A 301 -0.68 -1.43 20.00
C THR A 301 0.46 -0.44 20.26
N LYS A 302 0.89 0.30 19.23
CA LYS A 302 1.89 1.35 19.34
C LYS A 302 1.46 2.47 20.30
N SER A 303 0.22 2.95 20.21
CA SER A 303 -0.31 3.96 21.15
C SER A 303 -0.31 3.45 22.59
N ILE A 304 -0.69 2.20 22.82
CA ILE A 304 -0.66 1.57 24.16
C ILE A 304 0.78 1.48 24.68
N VAL A 305 1.72 1.02 23.84
CA VAL A 305 3.14 0.94 24.21
C VAL A 305 3.71 2.33 24.54
N LEU A 306 3.33 3.38 23.79
CA LEU A 306 3.74 4.76 24.10
C LEU A 306 3.21 5.20 25.47
N VAL A 307 1.95 4.93 25.79
CA VAL A 307 1.36 5.24 27.11
C VAL A 307 2.12 4.48 28.21
N ILE A 308 2.40 3.20 28.02
CA ILE A 308 3.15 2.37 28.97
C ILE A 308 4.55 2.96 29.21
N VAL A 309 5.28 3.27 28.14
CA VAL A 309 6.64 3.85 28.21
C VAL A 309 6.62 5.23 28.86
N TRP A 310 5.54 5.98 28.71
CA TRP A 310 5.39 7.31 29.28
C TRP A 310 5.18 7.28 30.80
N TYR A 311 4.30 6.40 31.28
CA TYR A 311 3.86 6.40 32.68
C TYR A 311 4.60 5.41 33.58
N LEU A 312 4.97 4.24 33.05
CA LEU A 312 5.61 3.20 33.86
C LEU A 312 7.12 3.43 33.98
N PRO A 313 7.69 3.38 35.19
CA PRO A 313 9.13 3.38 35.37
C PRO A 313 9.70 2.07 34.82
N MET A 314 10.61 2.19 33.86
CA MET A 314 11.30 1.06 33.24
C MET A 314 12.80 1.33 33.27
N SER A 315 13.60 0.27 33.31
CA SER A 315 15.06 0.42 33.22
C SER A 315 15.45 1.10 31.90
N SER A 316 16.44 1.99 31.98
CA SER A 316 16.93 2.79 30.84
C SER A 316 17.20 1.97 29.59
N ASN A 317 17.82 0.80 29.75
CA ASN A 317 18.17 -0.08 28.62
C ASN A 317 16.92 -0.65 27.93
N LYS A 318 15.91 -1.06 28.70
CA LYS A 318 14.66 -1.60 28.15
C LYS A 318 13.86 -0.48 27.48
N GLN A 319 13.77 0.68 28.13
CA GLN A 319 13.07 1.85 27.58
C GLN A 319 13.68 2.32 26.26
N ALA A 320 15.01 2.44 26.20
CA ALA A 320 15.74 2.78 24.98
C ALA A 320 15.48 1.77 23.86
N SER A 321 15.54 0.47 24.18
CA SER A 321 15.30 -0.60 23.22
C SER A 321 13.88 -0.57 22.67
N ILE A 322 12.86 -0.42 23.54
CA ILE A 322 11.46 -0.33 23.12
C ILE A 322 11.25 0.89 22.23
N LEU A 323 11.74 2.07 22.61
CA LEU A 323 11.59 3.28 21.79
C LEU A 323 12.27 3.15 20.43
N LEU A 324 13.42 2.49 20.36
CA LEU A 324 14.13 2.24 19.10
C LEU A 324 13.37 1.26 18.19
N TRP A 325 12.83 0.19 18.75
CA TRP A 325 11.97 -0.74 18.00
C TRP A 325 10.67 -0.09 17.56
N LEU A 326 10.08 0.75 18.42
CA LEU A 326 8.84 1.45 18.13
C LEU A 326 9.01 2.45 17.00
N ALA A 327 10.10 3.22 17.01
CA ALA A 327 10.45 4.12 15.91
C ALA A 327 10.61 3.35 14.60
N ARG A 328 11.36 2.24 14.60
CA ARG A 328 11.60 1.44 13.40
C ARG A 328 10.33 0.78 12.83
N LEU A 329 9.49 0.20 13.68
CA LEU A 329 8.28 -0.48 13.24
C LEU A 329 7.13 0.49 12.91
N SER A 330 7.27 1.76 13.26
CA SER A 330 6.19 2.73 13.10
C SER A 330 5.93 3.14 11.64
N SER A 331 6.94 3.15 10.78
CA SER A 331 6.77 3.46 9.35
C SER A 331 5.87 2.43 8.64
N TYR A 332 5.90 1.16 9.07
CA TYR A 332 5.10 0.07 8.52
C TYR A 332 3.58 0.24 8.71
N THR A 333 3.13 1.18 9.55
CA THR A 333 1.71 1.56 9.62
C THR A 333 1.20 2.24 8.34
N LEU A 334 2.10 2.80 7.51
CA LEU A 334 1.74 3.45 6.25
C LEU A 334 1.57 2.46 5.07
N VAL A 335 1.81 1.15 5.26
CA VAL A 335 1.69 0.14 4.19
C VAL A 335 0.33 0.21 3.51
N ASP A 336 -0.74 0.36 4.28
CA ASP A 336 -2.11 0.43 3.77
C ASP A 336 -2.41 1.73 3.03
N VAL A 337 -1.82 2.87 3.45
CA VAL A 337 -1.93 4.11 2.67
C VAL A 337 -1.35 3.93 1.28
N PHE A 338 -0.18 3.28 1.19
CA PHE A 338 0.43 2.98 -0.10
C PHE A 338 -0.34 1.91 -0.88
N ALA A 339 -0.88 0.89 -0.23
CA ALA A 339 -1.76 -0.09 -0.87
C ALA A 339 -3.00 0.59 -1.48
N VAL A 340 -3.66 1.46 -0.72
CA VAL A 340 -4.80 2.25 -1.22
C VAL A 340 -4.37 3.15 -2.38
N ILE A 341 -3.23 3.83 -2.32
CA ILE A 341 -2.71 4.63 -3.45
C ILE A 341 -2.55 3.77 -4.71
N VAL A 342 -1.96 2.57 -4.59
CA VAL A 342 -1.76 1.67 -5.72
C VAL A 342 -3.10 1.17 -6.28
N VAL A 343 -4.09 0.89 -5.42
CA VAL A 343 -5.45 0.55 -5.86
C VAL A 343 -6.11 1.76 -6.54
N LEU A 344 -5.98 2.98 -5.98
CA LEU A 344 -6.56 4.19 -6.57
C LEU A 344 -6.00 4.44 -7.98
N VAL A 345 -4.69 4.25 -8.19
CA VAL A 345 -4.06 4.40 -9.51
C VAL A 345 -4.38 3.22 -10.42
N GLY A 346 -4.31 1.99 -9.92
CA GLY A 346 -4.60 0.80 -10.71
C GLY A 346 -6.05 0.74 -11.19
N VAL A 347 -7.00 1.24 -10.41
CA VAL A 347 -8.42 1.28 -10.81
C VAL A 347 -8.68 2.31 -11.91
N GLN A 348 -7.78 3.27 -12.14
CA GLN A 348 -7.90 4.26 -13.23
C GLN A 348 -7.61 3.69 -14.62
N LEU A 349 -7.55 2.37 -14.75
CA LEU A 349 -7.43 1.71 -16.04
C LEU A 349 -8.72 1.88 -16.84
N GLN A 350 -8.53 2.19 -18.11
CA GLN A 350 -9.61 2.33 -19.06
C GLN A 350 -9.90 0.95 -19.63
N LEU A 351 -11.15 0.53 -19.54
CA LEU A 351 -11.55 -0.83 -19.87
C LEU A 351 -12.57 -0.77 -21.00
N ASN A 352 -12.26 -1.43 -22.12
CA ASN A 352 -13.20 -1.61 -23.21
C ASN A 352 -13.95 -2.93 -22.97
N VAL A 353 -15.11 -2.83 -22.32
CA VAL A 353 -15.94 -3.99 -21.99
C VAL A 353 -16.96 -4.19 -23.10
N GLY A 354 -16.73 -5.19 -23.95
CA GLY A 354 -17.70 -5.59 -24.98
C GLY A 354 -18.01 -4.49 -26.01
N GLY A 355 -16.99 -3.73 -26.43
CA GLY A 355 -17.15 -2.61 -27.37
C GLY A 355 -17.72 -1.33 -26.74
N THR A 356 -18.10 -1.38 -25.47
CA THR A 356 -18.52 -0.20 -24.70
C THR A 356 -17.39 0.27 -23.80
N GLN A 357 -17.06 1.56 -23.92
CA GLN A 357 -16.01 2.19 -23.15
C GLN A 357 -16.49 2.46 -21.73
N ALA A 358 -15.92 1.76 -20.75
CA ALA A 358 -16.14 2.03 -19.34
C ALA A 358 -14.91 2.72 -18.76
N VAL A 359 -15.11 3.93 -18.23
CA VAL A 359 -14.06 4.64 -17.51
C VAL A 359 -14.36 4.49 -16.03
N ILE A 360 -13.39 3.93 -15.30
CA ILE A 360 -13.45 3.79 -13.85
C ILE A 360 -12.52 4.83 -13.26
N ARG A 361 -12.98 5.46 -12.18
CA ARG A 361 -12.23 6.47 -11.45
C ARG A 361 -12.33 6.19 -9.97
N ALA A 362 -11.25 6.40 -9.23
CA ALA A 362 -11.27 6.32 -7.78
C ALA A 362 -10.94 7.68 -7.14
N GLU A 363 -11.72 8.08 -6.15
CA GLU A 363 -11.54 9.31 -5.39
C GLU A 363 -11.24 9.00 -3.92
N PRO A 364 -10.15 9.54 -3.36
CA PRO A 364 -9.91 9.41 -1.92
C PRO A 364 -10.98 10.19 -1.15
N ARG A 365 -11.34 9.66 0.03
CA ARG A 365 -12.27 10.30 0.98
C ARG A 365 -11.57 10.64 2.29
N PHE A 366 -12.26 11.34 3.19
CA PHE A 366 -11.66 11.84 4.43
C PHE A 366 -11.05 10.74 5.32
N GLY A 367 -11.51 9.49 5.24
CA GLY A 367 -10.99 8.41 6.07
C GLY A 367 -9.51 8.12 5.83
N ILE A 368 -9.07 8.05 4.57
CA ILE A 368 -7.65 7.78 4.27
C ILE A 368 -6.75 8.96 4.67
N ILE A 369 -7.24 10.19 4.54
CA ILE A 369 -6.50 11.39 4.94
C ILE A 369 -6.39 11.48 6.46
N ALA A 370 -7.47 11.19 7.19
CA ALA A 370 -7.43 11.14 8.65
C ALA A 370 -6.47 10.04 9.14
N PHE A 371 -6.46 8.88 8.49
CA PHE A 371 -5.52 7.79 8.79
C PHE A 371 -4.06 8.23 8.58
N LEU A 372 -3.77 8.86 7.44
CA LEU A 372 -2.45 9.37 7.10
C LEU A 372 -1.97 10.43 8.12
N ILE A 373 -2.81 11.42 8.44
CA ILE A 373 -2.49 12.46 9.43
C ILE A 373 -2.24 11.85 10.80
N ALA A 374 -3.10 10.94 11.26
CA ALA A 374 -2.92 10.24 12.53
C ALA A 374 -1.60 9.46 12.54
N THR A 375 -1.29 8.78 11.44
CA THR A 375 -0.06 7.99 11.34
C THR A 375 1.19 8.87 11.39
N VAL A 376 1.25 9.94 10.59
CA VAL A 376 2.35 10.90 10.59
C VAL A 376 2.49 11.57 11.96
N TRP A 377 1.37 11.97 12.57
CA TRP A 377 1.37 12.54 13.92
C TRP A 377 1.93 11.56 14.95
N GLN A 378 1.58 10.28 14.85
CA GLN A 378 2.10 9.24 15.70
C GLN A 378 3.60 8.99 15.48
N LEU A 379 4.14 9.16 14.26
CA LEU A 379 5.59 9.13 14.02
C LEU A 379 6.30 10.28 14.75
N VAL A 380 5.75 11.50 14.64
CA VAL A 380 6.25 12.68 15.34
C VAL A 380 6.24 12.46 16.86
N GLN A 381 5.17 11.89 17.41
CA GLN A 381 5.09 11.58 18.85
C GLN A 381 6.20 10.62 19.30
N VAL A 382 6.50 9.57 18.53
CA VAL A 382 7.56 8.62 18.88
C VAL A 382 8.92 9.31 18.94
N GLU A 383 9.25 10.12 17.92
CA GLU A 383 10.54 10.83 17.88
C GLU A 383 10.63 11.90 18.99
N VAL A 384 9.52 12.57 19.32
CA VAL A 384 9.46 13.52 20.45
C VAL A 384 9.70 12.81 21.79
N VAL A 385 9.04 11.67 22.04
CA VAL A 385 9.25 10.88 23.27
C VAL A 385 10.66 10.33 23.36
N LYS A 386 11.22 9.86 22.24
CA LYS A 386 12.60 9.39 22.15
C LYS A 386 13.60 10.51 22.42
N GLY A 387 13.43 11.69 21.82
CA GLY A 387 14.29 12.85 22.07
C GLY A 387 14.26 13.31 23.53
N MET A 388 13.08 13.29 24.18
CA MET A 388 12.96 13.59 25.61
C MET A 388 13.66 12.54 26.48
N PHE A 389 13.56 11.26 26.13
CA PHE A 389 14.25 10.18 26.82
C PHE A 389 15.78 10.29 26.68
N GLU A 390 16.29 10.57 25.49
CA GLU A 390 17.71 10.79 25.25
C GLU A 390 18.26 11.97 26.05
N LYS A 391 17.53 13.09 26.09
CA LYS A 391 17.90 14.25 26.91
C LYS A 391 18.02 13.89 28.39
N LYS A 392 17.05 13.14 28.93
CA LYS A 392 17.09 12.65 30.32
C LYS A 392 18.31 11.79 30.61
N MET A 393 18.78 10.99 29.64
CA MET A 393 19.98 10.17 29.81
C MET A 393 21.27 11.00 29.77
N LEU A 394 21.29 12.10 29.02
CA LEU A 394 22.45 12.98 28.91
C LEU A 394 22.64 13.86 30.15
N ASP A 395 21.57 14.31 30.80
CA ASP A 395 21.65 15.15 32.02
C ASP A 395 22.37 14.46 33.20
N GLY A 396 22.57 13.13 33.15
CA GLY A 396 23.24 12.35 34.19
C GLY A 396 24.66 11.89 33.88
N ILE A 397 25.19 12.15 32.67
CA ILE A 397 26.52 11.66 32.26
C ILE A 397 27.41 12.85 31.96
N ASP A 398 28.46 13.02 32.76
CA ASP A 398 29.47 14.07 32.57
C ASP A 398 30.17 13.90 31.20
N THR A 399 30.10 14.93 30.36
CA THR A 399 30.17 14.84 28.89
C THR A 399 31.57 14.59 28.29
N GLN A 400 32.52 14.07 29.07
CA GLN A 400 33.92 13.92 28.63
C GLN A 400 34.25 12.63 27.86
N ALA A 401 33.27 11.78 27.55
CA ALA A 401 33.54 10.57 26.77
C ALA A 401 33.88 10.92 25.31
N LYS A 402 35.12 10.62 24.90
CA LYS A 402 35.61 10.81 23.53
C LYS A 402 34.91 9.82 22.58
N GLU A 403 34.05 10.32 21.71
CA GLU A 403 33.36 9.50 20.71
C GLU A 403 34.31 9.09 19.57
N LYS A 404 34.23 7.83 19.14
CA LYS A 404 34.91 7.33 17.94
C LYS A 404 33.86 6.94 16.90
N LEU A 405 34.19 7.15 15.62
CA LEU A 405 33.39 6.61 14.51
C LEU A 405 33.57 5.08 14.45
N LEU A 406 32.52 4.37 14.03
CA LEU A 406 32.55 2.91 13.88
C LEU A 406 33.67 2.47 12.91
N PHE A 407 33.84 3.24 11.83
CA PHE A 407 34.86 3.00 10.82
C PHE A 407 35.97 4.04 10.92
N LYS A 408 37.21 3.55 11.06
CA LYS A 408 38.42 4.39 11.05
C LYS A 408 38.72 4.95 9.65
N GLN A 409 38.23 4.28 8.60
CA GLN A 409 38.42 4.68 7.20
C GLN A 409 37.12 5.24 6.61
N VAL A 410 37.16 6.50 6.17
CA VAL A 410 36.01 7.20 5.58
C VAL A 410 35.61 6.64 4.21
N GLY A 411 36.51 5.92 3.53
CA GLY A 411 36.28 5.39 2.19
C GLY A 411 35.09 4.41 2.08
N VAL A 412 34.87 3.56 3.10
CA VAL A 412 33.78 2.57 3.09
C VAL A 412 32.40 3.25 3.08
N PRO A 413 32.07 4.16 4.03
CA PRO A 413 30.83 4.94 3.97
C PRO A 413 30.63 5.70 2.65
N ILE A 414 31.69 6.29 2.07
CA ILE A 414 31.59 7.01 0.80
C ILE A 414 31.15 6.09 -0.34
N ILE A 415 31.73 4.90 -0.44
CA ILE A 415 31.35 3.91 -1.48
C ILE A 415 29.90 3.48 -1.29
N ILE A 416 29.48 3.20 -0.05
CA ILE A 416 28.09 2.80 0.26
C ILE A 416 27.12 3.94 -0.07
N LEU A 417 27.48 5.19 0.23
CA LEU A 417 26.67 6.36 -0.13
C LEU A 417 26.50 6.47 -1.64
N ALA A 418 27.60 6.42 -2.40
CA ALA A 418 27.55 6.48 -3.86
C ALA A 418 26.68 5.35 -4.44
N ALA A 419 26.84 4.12 -3.94
CA ALA A 419 26.01 2.98 -4.33
C ALA A 419 24.53 3.19 -3.99
N SER A 420 24.21 3.67 -2.78
CA SER A 420 22.84 3.93 -2.36
C SER A 420 22.17 5.03 -3.19
N CYS A 421 22.89 6.12 -3.51
CA CYS A 421 22.38 7.17 -4.39
C CYS A 421 22.12 6.64 -5.80
N ALA A 422 23.04 5.85 -6.36
CA ALA A 422 22.87 5.25 -7.67
C ALA A 422 21.67 4.29 -7.73
N LEU A 423 21.51 3.43 -6.72
CA LEU A 423 20.36 2.53 -6.60
C LEU A 423 19.04 3.30 -6.44
N PHE A 424 19.02 4.37 -5.65
CA PHE A 424 17.82 5.20 -5.50
C PHE A 424 17.41 5.86 -6.82
N VAL A 425 18.35 6.50 -7.52
CA VAL A 425 18.08 7.15 -8.80
C VAL A 425 17.65 6.13 -9.85
N ALA A 426 18.35 4.99 -9.97
CA ALA A 426 17.98 3.94 -10.90
C ALA A 426 16.58 3.38 -10.58
N GLY A 427 16.31 3.04 -9.32
CA GLY A 427 15.03 2.49 -8.89
C GLY A 427 13.85 3.45 -9.01
N THR A 428 14.06 4.75 -8.84
CA THR A 428 13.00 5.78 -8.98
C THR A 428 12.68 6.13 -10.43
N VAL A 429 13.66 6.01 -11.35
CA VAL A 429 13.48 6.26 -12.78
C VAL A 429 12.88 5.03 -13.48
N MET A 430 13.30 3.83 -13.09
CA MET A 430 12.82 2.58 -13.66
C MET A 430 11.39 2.24 -13.22
N GLU A 431 10.70 1.46 -14.05
CA GLU A 431 9.36 0.96 -13.77
C GLU A 431 9.32 0.12 -12.49
N VAL A 432 8.37 0.43 -11.61
CA VAL A 432 8.14 -0.27 -10.35
C VAL A 432 6.93 -1.18 -10.44
N VAL A 433 5.88 -0.76 -11.12
CA VAL A 433 4.65 -1.53 -11.31
C VAL A 433 4.10 -1.28 -12.70
N TYR A 434 3.53 -2.31 -13.32
CA TYR A 434 2.70 -2.16 -14.52
C TYR A 434 1.36 -2.84 -14.34
N PHE A 435 0.39 -2.32 -15.08
CA PHE A 435 -0.91 -2.93 -15.24
C PHE A 435 -1.13 -3.20 -16.72
N LYS A 436 -1.57 -4.41 -17.02
CA LYS A 436 -1.84 -4.89 -18.36
C LYS A 436 -3.33 -5.19 -18.43
N SER A 437 -4.03 -4.53 -19.35
CA SER A 437 -5.41 -4.84 -19.70
C SER A 437 -5.42 -5.50 -21.07
N ILE A 438 -6.07 -6.65 -21.18
CA ILE A 438 -6.30 -7.32 -22.45
C ILE A 438 -7.72 -6.97 -22.89
N ASP A 439 -7.86 -6.36 -24.06
CA ASP A 439 -9.15 -6.06 -24.68
C ASP A 439 -9.23 -6.62 -26.10
N THR A 440 -10.40 -6.49 -26.75
CA THR A 440 -10.61 -6.95 -28.12
C THR A 440 -9.77 -6.21 -29.16
N SER A 441 -9.25 -5.03 -28.81
CA SER A 441 -8.39 -4.18 -29.65
C SER A 441 -6.89 -4.43 -29.45
N GLY A 442 -6.50 -5.19 -28.42
CA GLY A 442 -5.12 -5.57 -28.15
C GLY A 442 -4.78 -5.56 -26.67
N VAL A 443 -3.47 -5.45 -26.38
CA VAL A 443 -2.95 -5.42 -25.02
C VAL A 443 -2.53 -3.99 -24.70
N CYS A 444 -3.20 -3.36 -23.74
CA CYS A 444 -2.81 -2.06 -23.18
C CYS A 444 -1.95 -2.31 -21.94
N ILE A 445 -0.70 -1.85 -21.97
CA ILE A 445 0.23 -1.92 -20.83
C ILE A 445 0.53 -0.51 -20.35
N VAL A 446 0.24 -0.22 -19.08
CA VAL A 446 0.57 1.05 -18.45
C VAL A 446 1.58 0.79 -17.34
N SER A 447 2.80 1.28 -17.54
CA SER A 447 3.92 1.16 -16.62
C SER A 447 4.10 2.43 -15.79
N TYR A 448 4.37 2.28 -14.50
CA TYR A 448 4.63 3.36 -13.56
C TYR A 448 5.96 3.19 -12.84
N ASN A 449 6.77 4.26 -12.80
CA ASN A 449 7.88 4.40 -11.86
C ASN A 449 7.38 5.09 -10.58
N ILE A 450 8.25 5.26 -9.56
CA ILE A 450 7.83 5.89 -8.28
C ILE A 450 7.20 7.26 -8.49
N VAL A 451 7.78 8.08 -9.38
CA VAL A 451 7.32 9.46 -9.59
C VAL A 451 6.04 9.48 -10.42
N SER A 452 5.95 8.70 -11.50
CA SER A 452 4.77 8.65 -12.36
C SER A 452 3.58 7.99 -11.66
N LEU A 453 3.81 7.03 -10.76
CA LEU A 453 2.77 6.48 -9.88
C LEU A 453 2.16 7.57 -8.99
N GLY A 454 3.00 8.44 -8.42
CA GLY A 454 2.54 9.60 -7.66
C GLY A 454 1.78 10.59 -8.54
N ASN A 455 2.34 10.96 -9.70
CA ASN A 455 1.71 11.89 -10.63
C ASN A 455 0.36 11.38 -11.17
N ALA A 456 0.18 10.07 -11.27
CA ALA A 456 -1.09 9.47 -11.67
C ALA A 456 -2.23 9.82 -10.70
N LEU A 457 -1.96 10.01 -9.40
CA LEU A 457 -2.97 10.47 -8.44
C LEU A 457 -3.54 11.85 -8.79
N VAL A 458 -2.76 12.72 -9.42
CA VAL A 458 -3.13 14.11 -9.76
C VAL A 458 -3.23 14.33 -11.27
N ASN A 459 -3.36 13.24 -12.04
CA ASN A 459 -3.58 13.35 -13.48
C ASN A 459 -4.94 14.01 -13.80
N GLU A 460 -5.12 14.46 -15.04
CA GLU A 460 -6.35 15.13 -15.48
C GLU A 460 -7.59 14.24 -15.27
N HIS A 461 -7.45 12.92 -15.45
CA HIS A 461 -8.49 11.92 -15.17
C HIS A 461 -8.92 11.91 -13.70
N SER A 462 -7.98 12.02 -12.77
CA SER A 462 -8.21 12.04 -11.32
C SER A 462 -8.77 13.36 -10.82
N MET A 463 -8.59 14.45 -11.57
CA MET A 463 -8.94 15.81 -11.12
C MET A 463 -10.23 16.35 -11.75
N THR A 464 -10.55 15.97 -13.00
CA THR A 464 -11.75 16.44 -13.71
C THR A 464 -13.01 16.00 -12.97
N SER A 465 -13.86 16.92 -12.50
CA SER A 465 -15.08 16.59 -11.72
C SER A 465 -14.84 15.87 -10.38
N ASN A 466 -13.66 16.03 -9.76
CA ASN A 466 -13.41 15.48 -8.43
C ASN A 466 -14.19 16.29 -7.38
N GLU A 467 -14.95 15.64 -6.50
CA GLU A 467 -15.63 16.33 -5.39
C GLU A 467 -14.66 16.76 -4.29
N ALA A 468 -13.51 16.08 -4.18
CA ALA A 468 -12.54 16.21 -3.11
C ALA A 468 -11.08 16.42 -3.61
N PRO A 469 -10.82 17.37 -4.54
CA PRO A 469 -9.50 17.54 -5.15
C PRO A 469 -8.40 17.85 -4.10
N GLY A 470 -8.75 18.55 -3.01
CA GLY A 470 -7.81 18.83 -1.93
C GLY A 470 -7.29 17.58 -1.22
N GLN A 471 -8.12 16.53 -1.10
CA GLN A 471 -7.72 15.26 -0.47
C GLN A 471 -6.72 14.52 -1.36
N THR A 472 -6.98 14.48 -2.66
CA THR A 472 -6.08 13.93 -3.67
C THR A 472 -4.72 14.63 -3.65
N TRP A 473 -4.69 15.97 -3.58
CA TRP A 473 -3.45 16.73 -3.46
C TRP A 473 -2.68 16.45 -2.16
N ILE A 474 -3.38 16.34 -1.02
CA ILE A 474 -2.73 16.00 0.25
C ILE A 474 -2.08 14.61 0.16
N LEU A 475 -2.78 13.63 -0.42
CA LEU A 475 -2.27 12.28 -0.59
C LEU A 475 -1.05 12.24 -1.53
N TYR A 476 -1.11 12.97 -2.64
CA TYR A 476 0.01 13.15 -3.58
C TYR A 476 1.23 13.80 -2.92
N LEU A 477 1.04 14.91 -2.21
CA LEU A 477 2.14 15.61 -1.54
C LEU A 477 2.79 14.73 -0.47
N ALA A 478 1.98 14.01 0.32
CA ALA A 478 2.49 13.06 1.29
C ALA A 478 3.27 11.92 0.61
N TYR A 479 2.76 11.37 -0.48
CA TYR A 479 3.43 10.33 -1.25
C TYR A 479 4.81 10.79 -1.76
N ILE A 480 4.89 11.95 -2.41
CA ILE A 480 6.15 12.52 -2.93
C ILE A 480 7.11 12.86 -1.79
N LEU A 481 6.60 13.42 -0.68
CA LEU A 481 7.43 13.76 0.46
C LEU A 481 8.08 12.51 1.08
N LEU A 482 7.29 11.46 1.31
CA LEU A 482 7.72 10.23 1.99
C LEU A 482 8.58 9.31 1.10
N ASN A 483 8.33 9.25 -0.20
CA ASN A 483 9.04 8.33 -1.12
C ASN A 483 10.16 8.99 -1.94
N VAL A 484 10.15 10.32 -2.10
CA VAL A 484 11.12 11.02 -2.95
C VAL A 484 11.89 12.06 -2.16
N ALA A 485 11.21 13.04 -1.56
CA ALA A 485 11.88 14.17 -0.93
C ALA A 485 12.72 13.76 0.29
N PHE A 486 12.18 12.96 1.22
CA PHE A 486 12.91 12.54 2.43
C PHE A 486 14.12 11.65 2.14
N PRO A 487 14.06 10.65 1.25
CA PRO A 487 15.27 9.94 0.78
C PRO A 487 16.35 10.87 0.22
N VAL A 488 15.98 11.81 -0.64
CA VAL A 488 16.92 12.78 -1.24
C VAL A 488 17.54 13.67 -0.18
N ILE A 489 16.73 14.27 0.70
CA ILE A 489 17.20 15.11 1.81
C ILE A 489 18.14 14.31 2.73
N THR A 490 17.81 13.04 3.02
CA THR A 490 18.66 12.17 3.84
C THR A 490 20.03 11.98 3.21
N HIS A 491 20.11 11.68 1.91
CA HIS A 491 21.40 11.55 1.22
C HIS A 491 22.17 12.86 1.16
N LEU A 492 21.50 14.00 0.95
CA LEU A 492 22.15 15.31 0.99
C LEU A 492 22.76 15.59 2.38
N LEU A 493 22.02 15.30 3.45
CA LEU A 493 22.52 15.43 4.82
C LEU A 493 23.68 14.47 5.09
N GLN A 494 23.64 13.24 4.57
CA GLN A 494 24.76 12.29 4.66
C GLN A 494 26.01 12.79 3.95
N VAL A 495 25.87 13.39 2.76
CA VAL A 495 26.97 14.06 2.05
C VAL A 495 27.55 15.18 2.91
N ILE A 496 26.70 16.05 3.47
CA ILE A 496 27.13 17.15 4.35
C ILE A 496 27.88 16.61 5.58
N MET A 497 27.44 15.50 6.18
CA MET A 497 28.14 14.88 7.31
C MET A 497 29.51 14.32 6.92
N MET A 498 29.68 13.77 5.71
CA MET A 498 30.97 13.22 5.27
C MET A 498 32.00 14.31 4.94
N PHE A 499 31.57 15.40 4.31
CA PHE A 499 32.46 16.51 3.94
C PHE A 499 32.60 17.56 5.05
N GLY A 500 31.67 17.61 5.99
CA GLY A 500 31.70 18.47 7.16
C GLY A 500 32.81 18.04 8.11
N HIS A 501 34.04 18.50 7.87
CA HIS A 501 35.22 18.19 8.68
C HIS A 501 35.17 18.73 10.12
N HIS A 502 34.07 19.37 10.53
CA HIS A 502 33.96 20.00 11.84
C HIS A 502 33.48 19.01 12.92
N ARG A 503 34.39 18.69 13.85
CA ARG A 503 34.15 18.06 15.16
C ARG A 503 33.32 18.95 16.12
N GLY A 504 32.23 19.53 15.64
CA GLY A 504 31.37 20.42 16.43
C GLY A 504 30.06 19.75 16.86
N GLU A 505 29.44 20.24 17.93
CA GLU A 505 28.11 19.80 18.38
C GLU A 505 27.04 19.83 17.27
N LYS A 506 27.21 20.73 16.29
CA LYS A 506 26.35 20.83 15.11
C LYS A 506 26.27 19.51 14.32
N ILE A 507 27.34 18.72 14.23
CA ILE A 507 27.31 17.46 13.47
C ILE A 507 26.44 16.41 14.16
N LYS A 508 26.40 16.41 15.50
CA LYS A 508 25.52 15.52 16.28
C LYS A 508 24.06 15.85 16.02
N GLN A 509 23.72 17.14 15.98
CA GLN A 509 22.38 17.59 15.63
C GLN A 509 22.01 17.18 14.20
N VAL A 510 22.91 17.40 13.22
CA VAL A 510 22.68 16.98 11.82
C VAL A 510 22.46 15.47 11.72
N PHE A 511 23.24 14.66 12.45
CA PHE A 511 23.04 13.22 12.50
C PHE A 511 21.67 12.84 13.07
N GLN A 512 21.25 13.47 14.17
CA GLN A 512 19.93 13.24 14.77
C GLN A 512 18.81 13.60 13.78
N TRP A 513 18.91 14.74 13.09
CA TRP A 513 17.96 15.13 12.04
C TRP A 513 17.97 14.16 10.86
N THR A 514 19.14 13.70 10.43
CA THR A 514 19.27 12.74 9.33
C THR A 514 18.60 11.42 9.69
N ALA A 515 18.85 10.91 10.90
CA ALA A 515 18.21 9.70 11.39
C ALA A 515 16.69 9.88 11.52
N ALA A 516 16.24 11.01 12.05
CA ALA A 516 14.81 11.32 12.16
C ALA A 516 14.14 11.33 10.79
N ILE A 517 14.67 12.08 9.82
CA ILE A 517 14.12 12.17 8.45
C ILE A 517 14.14 10.81 7.76
N TRP A 518 15.18 10.00 7.97
CA TRP A 518 15.23 8.64 7.44
C TRP A 518 14.08 7.76 7.97
N TYR A 519 13.69 7.88 9.24
CA TYR A 519 12.52 7.14 9.76
C TYR A 519 11.19 7.57 9.12
N PHE A 520 11.13 8.76 8.52
CA PHE A 520 9.99 9.21 7.72
C PHE A 520 10.11 8.80 6.24
N ALA A 521 11.30 8.46 5.74
CA ALA A 521 11.45 7.89 4.41
C ALA A 521 10.79 6.50 4.40
N CYS A 522 9.79 6.31 3.54
CA CYS A 522 8.92 5.14 3.57
C CYS A 522 9.04 4.29 2.30
N VAL A 523 10.21 4.28 1.65
CA VAL A 523 10.41 3.58 0.38
C VAL A 523 10.13 2.08 0.55
N GLU A 524 10.68 1.44 1.58
CA GLU A 524 10.46 0.02 1.87
C GLU A 524 8.99 -0.30 2.19
N VAL A 525 8.30 0.63 2.85
CA VAL A 525 6.90 0.50 3.22
C VAL A 525 6.01 0.62 1.98
N SER A 526 6.34 1.56 1.08
CA SER A 526 5.67 1.72 -0.21
C SER A 526 5.85 0.49 -1.09
N LEU A 527 7.05 -0.08 -1.15
CA LEU A 527 7.30 -1.35 -1.84
C LEU A 527 6.45 -2.49 -1.26
N LEU A 528 6.33 -2.60 0.06
CA LEU A 528 5.45 -3.60 0.67
C LEU A 528 3.98 -3.38 0.30
N GLY A 529 3.51 -2.13 0.25
CA GLY A 529 2.16 -1.80 -0.21
C GLY A 529 1.91 -2.17 -1.67
N ILE A 530 2.86 -1.82 -2.56
CA ILE A 530 2.84 -2.20 -3.98
C ILE A 530 2.80 -3.71 -4.14
N PHE A 531 3.70 -4.43 -3.45
CA PHE A 531 3.74 -5.89 -3.48
C PHE A 531 2.44 -6.52 -3.01
N ALA A 532 1.88 -6.04 -1.89
CA ALA A 532 0.65 -6.59 -1.33
C ALA A 532 -0.54 -6.48 -2.29
N VAL A 533 -0.63 -5.36 -3.02
CA VAL A 533 -1.68 -5.14 -4.03
C VAL A 533 -1.41 -5.96 -5.29
N CYS A 534 -0.19 -5.94 -5.83
CA CYS A 534 0.14 -6.61 -7.09
C CYS A 534 0.06 -8.15 -7.00
N PHE A 535 0.29 -8.74 -5.81
CA PHE A 535 0.28 -10.20 -5.66
C PHE A 535 -1.10 -10.85 -5.93
N LYS A 536 -2.19 -10.08 -5.74
CA LYS A 536 -3.59 -10.54 -5.93
C LYS A 536 -4.48 -9.43 -6.51
N TYR A 537 -3.91 -8.66 -7.43
CA TYR A 537 -4.60 -7.51 -7.99
C TYR A 537 -5.81 -7.91 -8.83
N ASP A 538 -5.64 -8.91 -9.70
CA ASP A 538 -6.67 -9.58 -10.49
C ASP A 538 -7.92 -9.90 -9.64
N ASN A 539 -7.73 -10.62 -8.55
CA ASN A 539 -8.78 -11.05 -7.64
C ASN A 539 -9.46 -9.88 -6.93
N LEU A 540 -8.69 -8.87 -6.55
CA LEU A 540 -9.22 -7.68 -5.90
C LEU A 540 -10.12 -6.89 -6.86
N ILE A 541 -9.65 -6.65 -8.09
CA ILE A 541 -10.39 -5.88 -9.08
C ILE A 541 -11.63 -6.63 -9.57
N MET A 542 -11.53 -7.94 -9.82
CA MET A 542 -12.69 -8.77 -10.17
C MET A 542 -13.80 -8.65 -9.11
N LYS A 543 -13.44 -8.61 -7.82
CA LYS A 543 -14.44 -8.46 -6.75
C LYS A 543 -15.01 -7.06 -6.66
N ILE A 544 -14.19 -6.02 -6.88
CA ILE A 544 -14.65 -4.62 -6.92
C ILE A 544 -15.60 -4.38 -8.09
N ALA A 545 -15.33 -5.00 -9.25
CA ALA A 545 -16.18 -4.92 -10.43
C ALA A 545 -17.53 -5.62 -10.26
N GLY A 546 -17.62 -6.54 -9.29
CA GLY A 546 -18.80 -7.36 -9.03
C GLY A 546 -18.82 -8.61 -9.92
N ASP A 547 -19.49 -9.66 -9.43
CA ASP A 547 -19.47 -10.98 -10.05
C ASP A 547 -19.98 -10.94 -11.52
N SER A 548 -20.91 -10.03 -11.84
CA SER A 548 -21.46 -9.82 -13.18
C SER A 548 -20.50 -9.19 -14.19
N ASN A 549 -19.50 -8.42 -13.74
CA ASN A 549 -18.53 -7.75 -14.64
C ASN A 549 -17.16 -8.42 -14.65
N SER A 550 -16.89 -9.30 -13.69
CA SER A 550 -15.58 -9.95 -13.50
C SER A 550 -15.07 -10.67 -14.76
N GLY A 551 -15.96 -11.33 -15.51
CA GLY A 551 -15.59 -12.08 -16.73
C GLY A 551 -15.18 -11.21 -17.92
N PHE A 552 -15.34 -9.89 -17.84
CA PHE A 552 -14.96 -8.96 -18.91
C PHE A 552 -13.65 -8.21 -18.63
N LEU A 553 -13.07 -8.38 -17.44
CA LEU A 553 -11.89 -7.64 -17.00
C LEU A 553 -10.69 -8.57 -16.92
N ASP A 554 -10.01 -8.75 -18.04
CA ASP A 554 -8.70 -9.42 -18.04
C ASP A 554 -7.60 -8.39 -17.73
N ILE A 555 -7.36 -8.22 -16.44
CA ILE A 555 -6.37 -7.26 -15.91
C ILE A 555 -5.31 -8.02 -15.13
N GLU A 556 -4.08 -7.96 -15.65
CA GLU A 556 -2.90 -8.47 -14.99
C GLU A 556 -2.10 -7.30 -14.40
N SER A 557 -1.45 -7.53 -13.26
CA SER A 557 -0.47 -6.58 -12.72
C SER A 557 0.86 -7.28 -12.50
N GLY A 558 1.96 -6.55 -12.65
CA GLY A 558 3.28 -7.08 -12.36
C GLY A 558 4.23 -6.05 -11.77
N LEU A 559 5.33 -6.56 -11.22
CA LEU A 559 6.40 -5.77 -10.61
C LEU A 559 7.50 -5.53 -11.64
N GLY A 560 7.86 -4.26 -11.83
CA GLY A 560 8.94 -3.85 -12.72
C GLY A 560 10.34 -3.98 -12.08
N PRO A 561 11.42 -3.81 -12.86
CA PRO A 561 12.80 -3.91 -12.37
C PRO A 561 13.15 -2.87 -11.29
N GLY A 562 12.55 -1.68 -11.33
CA GLY A 562 12.74 -0.63 -10.34
C GLY A 562 12.33 -1.07 -8.94
N PHE A 563 11.32 -1.94 -8.81
CA PHE A 563 10.89 -2.51 -7.54
C PHE A 563 12.03 -3.23 -6.81
N TYR A 564 12.74 -4.13 -7.52
CA TYR A 564 13.83 -4.92 -6.94
C TYR A 564 15.06 -4.07 -6.64
N ILE A 565 15.35 -3.08 -7.49
CA ILE A 565 16.44 -2.12 -7.26
C ILE A 565 16.18 -1.30 -5.99
N LEU A 566 14.94 -0.87 -5.76
CA LEU A 566 14.57 -0.13 -4.56
C LEU A 566 14.63 -0.98 -3.28
N ILE A 567 14.44 -2.30 -3.36
CA ILE A 567 14.71 -3.20 -2.22
C ILE A 567 16.20 -3.18 -1.88
N ALA A 568 17.08 -3.31 -2.88
CA ALA A 568 18.53 -3.25 -2.67
C ALA A 568 18.95 -1.87 -2.11
N TYR A 569 18.32 -0.79 -2.59
CA TYR A 569 18.46 0.54 -2.05
C TYR A 569 18.13 0.62 -0.56
N SER A 570 16.95 0.15 -0.13
CA SER A 570 16.52 0.21 1.28
C SER A 570 17.50 -0.49 2.21
N VAL A 571 18.07 -1.63 1.79
CA VAL A 571 19.11 -2.34 2.54
C VAL A 571 20.41 -1.53 2.61
N ALA A 572 20.88 -1.02 1.47
CA ALA A 572 22.13 -0.24 1.39
C ALA A 572 22.05 1.06 2.21
N ALA A 573 20.95 1.79 2.11
CA ALA A 573 20.73 3.04 2.84
C ALA A 573 20.55 2.79 4.35
N GLY A 574 19.88 1.71 4.75
CA GLY A 574 19.82 1.28 6.15
C GLY A 574 21.20 0.95 6.72
N PHE A 575 22.04 0.24 5.95
CA PHE A 575 23.42 -0.06 6.34
C PHE A 575 24.29 1.18 6.41
N LEU A 576 24.09 2.14 5.50
CA LEU A 576 24.78 3.42 5.51
C LEU A 576 24.47 4.22 6.78
N LEU A 577 23.20 4.34 7.15
CA LEU A 577 22.79 5.03 8.37
C LEU A 577 23.38 4.33 9.62
N TYR A 578 23.39 2.99 9.63
CA TYR A 578 24.02 2.21 10.68
C TYR A 578 25.54 2.48 10.77
N SER A 579 26.23 2.54 9.62
CA SER A 579 27.67 2.78 9.53
C SER A 579 28.09 4.17 10.01
N LEU A 580 27.20 5.15 9.84
CA LEU A 580 27.41 6.52 10.32
C LEU A 580 27.08 6.70 11.81
N ARG A 581 26.51 5.69 12.47
CA ARG A 581 26.16 5.78 13.89
C ARG A 581 27.42 5.77 14.75
N HIS A 582 27.57 6.80 15.59
CA HIS A 582 28.58 6.83 16.63
C HIS A 582 28.23 5.81 17.73
N ILE A 583 29.18 4.93 18.06
CA ILE A 583 29.08 4.08 19.25
C ILE A 583 29.90 4.77 20.34
N PRO A 584 29.29 5.12 21.50
CA PRO A 584 30.05 5.61 22.62
C PRO A 584 31.04 4.52 23.05
N GLU A 585 32.33 4.86 23.09
CA GLU A 585 33.36 3.97 23.59
C GLU A 585 33.09 3.80 25.09
N LYS A 586 32.41 2.72 25.48
CA LYS A 586 32.29 2.35 26.88
C LYS A 586 33.71 2.12 27.37
N LYS A 587 34.26 3.06 28.13
CA LYS A 587 35.33 2.76 29.07
C LYS A 587 34.73 1.78 30.06
N VAL A 588 34.85 0.49 29.76
CA VAL A 588 34.67 -0.54 30.77
C VAL A 588 35.81 -0.29 31.75
N SER A 589 35.57 0.54 32.76
CA SER A 589 36.41 0.62 33.93
C SER A 589 36.25 -0.72 34.64
N LEU A 590 37.01 -1.71 34.18
CA LEU A 590 37.10 -3.05 34.74
C LEU A 590 37.63 -3.02 36.19
N ASN A 591 37.98 -1.86 36.73
CA ASN A 591 38.56 -1.69 38.05
C ASN A 591 37.53 -1.56 39.18
N ALA A 592 36.22 -1.48 38.92
CA ALA A 592 35.22 -1.24 39.97
C ALA A 592 34.44 -2.50 40.42
N CYS A 593 34.66 -3.67 39.82
CA CYS A 593 33.99 -4.91 40.24
C CYS A 593 34.89 -5.90 41.00
N CYS A 594 36.17 -5.58 41.22
CA CYS A 594 37.08 -6.45 41.98
C CYS A 594 37.28 -6.04 43.44
N GLU A 595 36.65 -4.98 43.94
CA GLU A 595 36.83 -4.52 45.34
C GLU A 595 35.68 -4.85 46.31
N GLU A 596 34.53 -5.36 45.86
CA GLU A 596 33.41 -5.70 46.77
C GLU A 596 33.36 -7.17 47.23
N GLU A 597 34.24 -8.06 46.76
CA GLU A 597 34.28 -9.46 47.23
C GLU A 597 35.24 -9.73 48.41
N ASN A 598 35.97 -8.73 48.92
CA ASN A 598 36.98 -8.94 49.97
C ASN A 598 36.60 -8.48 51.40
N GLU A 599 35.37 -8.03 51.65
CA GLU A 599 34.96 -7.53 52.98
C GLU A 599 33.99 -8.44 53.78
N SER A 600 33.72 -9.67 53.33
CA SER A 600 32.83 -10.60 54.07
C SER A 600 33.55 -11.75 54.80
N SER A 601 34.88 -11.69 54.94
CA SER A 601 35.67 -12.71 55.66
C SER A 601 36.54 -12.11 56.77
N GLN A 602 35.95 -11.40 57.73
CA GLN A 602 36.63 -11.10 59.00
C GLN A 602 35.68 -11.14 60.21
N ILE A 603 35.99 -12.08 61.12
CA ILE A 603 35.81 -12.01 62.58
C ILE A 603 34.47 -12.48 63.16
N ILE A 604 34.43 -13.76 63.56
CA ILE A 604 33.94 -14.19 64.89
C ILE A 604 34.98 -15.14 65.51
N PRO A 605 35.66 -14.76 66.59
CA PRO A 605 36.23 -15.71 67.54
C PRO A 605 35.42 -15.70 68.85
N ALA A 606 35.38 -16.90 69.45
CA ALA A 606 34.79 -17.31 70.74
C ALA A 606 33.29 -17.58 70.76
#